data_AF-E8WJ68-F1
#
_entry.id   AF-E8WJ68-F1
#
_cell.length_a   1.000
_cell.length_b   1.000
_cell.length_c   1.000
_cell.angle_alpha   90.00
_cell.angle_beta   90.00
_cell.angle_gamma   90.00
#
_symmetry.space_group_name_H-M   'P 1'
#
loop_
_entity.id
_entity.type
_entity.pdbx_description
1 polymer ?
#
loop_
_entity_poly.entity_id
_entity_poly.type
_entity_poly.pdbx_seq_one_letter_code
_entity_poly.pdbx_strand_id
1 'polypeptide(L)'
;MLRKSVFISSFICLFLLVPLSFAERYRGFRELDAKDCIALAPQSVQKLSTSWRKYIKFIKVCPLRSSPESPAKVSVVSIWTDDYMNAQPKKIWEDFPLSILVDQDLNEIGTLPEIFPMDSRTEPRIYYGKWKSGLPTEIKIDVFNPTVSDNYYYSPLTWDEKIKRYRMTDNEPKFGSRQKH
;
A
#
# COMPACT_ATOMS: atom_id res chain seq x y z
N MET A 1 67.64 6.34 -31.96
CA MET A 1 67.14 6.81 -30.64
C MET A 1 66.36 8.10 -30.85
N LEU A 2 65.03 8.01 -30.96
CA LEU A 2 64.14 9.17 -31.02
C LEU A 2 62.72 8.78 -30.58
N ARG A 3 62.15 9.71 -29.80
CA ARG A 3 60.71 10.01 -29.59
C ARG A 3 59.88 9.17 -28.60
N LYS A 4 59.77 9.79 -27.42
CA LYS A 4 58.58 9.96 -26.56
C LYS A 4 57.24 9.78 -27.27
N SER A 5 56.29 9.14 -26.59
CA SER A 5 54.85 9.43 -26.72
C SER A 5 54.17 9.20 -25.37
N VAL A 6 53.55 10.26 -24.88
CA VAL A 6 52.80 10.36 -23.63
C VAL A 6 51.39 9.84 -23.90
N PHE A 7 50.93 8.84 -23.14
CA PHE A 7 49.53 8.41 -23.16
C PHE A 7 48.80 9.00 -21.96
N ILE A 8 47.95 10.00 -22.21
CA ILE A 8 46.98 10.53 -21.27
C ILE A 8 45.79 9.58 -21.32
N SER A 9 45.62 8.75 -20.29
CA SER A 9 44.45 7.87 -20.16
C SER A 9 43.37 8.62 -19.40
N SER A 10 42.40 9.18 -20.12
CA SER A 10 41.15 9.71 -19.58
C SER A 10 40.32 8.56 -19.02
N PHE A 11 40.30 8.40 -17.70
CA PHE A 11 39.28 7.61 -17.02
C PHE A 11 37.94 8.37 -17.08
N ILE A 12 37.11 8.01 -18.06
CA ILE A 12 35.72 8.43 -18.14
C ILE A 12 34.99 7.76 -16.98
N CYS A 13 34.58 8.58 -16.01
CA CYS A 13 33.75 8.17 -14.88
C CYS A 13 32.36 7.81 -15.41
N LEU A 14 32.10 6.50 -15.56
CA LEU A 14 30.80 5.98 -15.93
C LEU A 14 29.86 6.18 -14.73
N PHE A 15 29.14 7.31 -14.70
CA PHE A 15 28.04 7.53 -13.76
C PHE A 15 26.97 6.46 -14.04
N LEU A 16 26.97 5.42 -13.21
CA LEU A 16 25.91 4.42 -13.16
C LEU A 16 24.59 5.14 -12.91
N LEU A 17 23.71 5.05 -13.90
CA LEU A 17 22.30 5.40 -13.84
C LEU A 17 21.69 4.82 -12.55
N VAL A 18 21.49 5.69 -11.56
CA VAL A 18 20.66 5.37 -10.41
C VAL A 18 19.25 5.17 -10.94
N PRO A 19 18.61 3.99 -10.79
CA PRO A 19 17.22 3.85 -11.19
C PRO A 19 16.41 4.88 -10.41
N LEU A 20 15.70 5.74 -11.15
CA LEU A 20 14.70 6.67 -10.66
C LEU A 20 13.75 5.89 -9.75
N SER A 21 14.01 5.98 -8.46
CA SER A 21 13.11 5.44 -7.45
C SER A 21 11.84 6.29 -7.55
N PHE A 22 10.73 5.68 -7.96
CA PHE A 22 9.38 6.25 -7.87
C PHE A 22 8.95 6.38 -6.39
N ALA A 23 9.80 6.97 -5.56
CA ALA A 23 9.51 7.35 -4.20
C ALA A 23 9.02 8.80 -4.22
N GLU A 24 7.91 9.04 -4.93
CA GLU A 24 7.17 10.30 -4.78
C GLU A 24 6.52 10.30 -3.39
N ARG A 25 7.26 10.77 -2.38
CA ARG A 25 6.81 10.80 -1.00
C ARG A 25 5.93 12.03 -0.76
N TYR A 26 4.67 11.82 -0.39
CA TYR A 26 3.87 12.88 0.20
C TYR A 26 4.49 13.34 1.52
N ARG A 27 4.67 14.66 1.69
CA ARG A 27 5.26 15.22 2.90
C ARG A 27 4.42 14.88 4.12
N GLY A 28 5.02 14.21 5.10
CA GLY A 28 4.34 13.80 6.34
C GLY A 28 3.50 12.53 6.21
N PHE A 29 3.70 11.76 5.13
CA PHE A 29 3.13 10.43 4.96
C PHE A 29 4.22 9.37 4.86
N ARG A 30 3.84 8.14 5.19
CA ARG A 30 4.61 6.92 4.95
C ARG A 30 3.85 6.06 3.96
N GLU A 31 4.55 5.39 3.06
CA GLU A 31 3.98 4.34 2.22
C GLU A 31 3.85 3.06 3.04
N LEU A 32 2.77 2.31 2.82
CA LEU A 32 2.57 1.00 3.40
C LEU A 32 3.38 -0.02 2.61
N ASP A 33 4.41 -0.59 3.23
CA ASP A 33 5.17 -1.68 2.63
C ASP A 33 4.46 -3.01 2.93
N ALA A 34 4.09 -3.74 1.87
CA ALA A 34 3.48 -5.05 1.98
C ALA A 34 4.36 -6.06 2.74
N LYS A 35 5.68 -5.84 2.80
CA LYS A 35 6.64 -6.66 3.54
C LYS A 35 6.55 -6.50 5.05
N ASP A 36 6.00 -5.38 5.54
CA ASP A 36 5.81 -5.12 6.97
C ASP A 36 4.52 -5.78 7.52
N CYS A 37 3.73 -6.40 6.64
CA CYS A 37 2.48 -7.05 7.00
C CYS A 37 2.71 -8.47 7.51
N ILE A 38 1.97 -8.86 8.55
CA ILE A 38 2.09 -10.17 9.20
C ILE A 38 0.80 -10.98 9.03
N ALA A 39 0.91 -12.31 9.02
CA ALA A 39 -0.25 -13.18 8.97
C ALA A 39 -1.21 -12.89 10.14
N LEU A 40 -2.51 -12.78 9.84
CA LEU A 40 -3.52 -12.62 10.87
C LEU A 40 -3.78 -13.98 11.52
N ALA A 41 -3.74 -14.03 12.85
CA ALA A 41 -3.95 -15.29 13.56
C ALA A 41 -5.34 -15.89 13.24
N PRO A 42 -5.46 -17.22 12.99
CA PRO A 42 -6.72 -17.84 12.58
C PRO A 42 -7.90 -17.56 13.52
N GLN A 43 -7.66 -17.53 14.83
CA GLN A 43 -8.66 -17.20 15.84
C GLN A 43 -9.18 -15.75 15.71
N SER A 44 -8.34 -14.83 15.25
CA SER A 44 -8.70 -13.43 15.04
C SER A 44 -9.58 -13.22 13.82
N VAL A 45 -9.48 -14.09 12.81
CA VAL A 45 -10.33 -14.04 11.61
C VAL A 45 -11.81 -14.25 11.93
N GLN A 46 -12.13 -14.90 13.06
CA GLN A 46 -13.53 -15.06 13.50
C GLN A 46 -14.21 -13.74 13.87
N LYS A 47 -13.44 -12.68 14.14
CA LYS A 47 -13.97 -11.33 14.36
C LYS A 47 -14.32 -10.59 13.07
N LEU A 48 -13.83 -11.08 11.92
CA LEU A 48 -14.14 -10.51 10.61
C LEU A 48 -15.46 -11.07 10.08
N SER A 49 -16.03 -10.43 9.05
CA SER A 49 -17.24 -10.92 8.41
C SER A 49 -17.02 -12.29 7.76
N THR A 50 -18.10 -13.04 7.57
CA THR A 50 -18.04 -14.44 7.14
C THR A 50 -17.37 -14.65 5.78
N SER A 51 -17.41 -13.65 4.89
CA SER A 51 -16.76 -13.67 3.57
C SER A 51 -15.23 -13.84 3.66
N TRP A 52 -14.61 -13.42 4.76
CA TRP A 52 -13.15 -13.55 4.95
C TRP A 52 -12.71 -14.97 5.30
N ARG A 53 -13.58 -15.79 5.89
CA ARG A 53 -13.20 -17.08 6.51
C ARG A 53 -12.57 -18.06 5.53
N LYS A 54 -12.99 -18.04 4.26
CA LYS A 54 -12.42 -18.88 3.19
C LYS A 54 -10.93 -18.61 2.96
N TYR A 55 -10.48 -17.38 3.23
CA TYR A 55 -9.13 -16.90 2.94
C TYR A 55 -8.20 -16.94 4.15
N ILE A 56 -8.57 -17.62 5.25
CA ILE A 56 -7.89 -17.56 6.56
C ILE A 56 -6.36 -17.70 6.53
N LYS A 57 -5.80 -18.48 5.59
CA LYS A 57 -4.33 -18.68 5.44
C LYS A 57 -3.62 -17.56 4.69
N PHE A 58 -4.37 -16.67 4.07
CA PHE A 58 -3.90 -15.63 3.15
C PHE A 58 -4.27 -14.23 3.62
N ILE A 59 -4.88 -14.10 4.82
CA ILE A 59 -5.17 -12.80 5.42
C ILE A 59 -3.94 -12.31 6.16
N LYS A 60 -3.52 -11.08 5.87
CA LYS A 60 -2.47 -10.40 6.63
C LYS A 60 -2.98 -9.07 7.17
N VAL A 61 -2.33 -8.61 8.22
CA VAL A 61 -2.56 -7.33 8.88
C VAL A 61 -1.31 -6.46 8.76
N CYS A 62 -1.49 -5.23 8.29
CA CYS A 62 -0.46 -4.25 8.07
C CYS A 62 -0.62 -3.11 9.08
N PRO A 63 0.21 -3.05 10.14
CA PRO A 63 0.11 -2.03 11.16
C PRO A 63 0.50 -0.64 10.61
N LEU A 64 -0.36 0.36 10.77
CA LEU A 64 -0.04 1.74 10.41
C LEU A 64 0.67 2.42 11.60
N ARG A 65 1.97 2.66 11.45
CA ARG A 65 2.83 3.19 12.53
C ARG A 65 3.45 4.54 12.17
N SER A 66 3.56 5.46 13.13
CA SER A 66 4.24 6.74 12.90
C SER A 66 5.76 6.59 12.80
N SER A 67 6.32 5.63 13.56
CA SER A 67 7.69 5.13 13.47
C SER A 67 7.73 3.59 13.66
N PRO A 68 8.80 2.89 13.29
CA PRO A 68 8.89 1.44 13.46
C PRO A 68 8.58 0.93 14.88
N GLU A 69 8.92 1.72 15.91
CA GLU A 69 8.78 1.39 17.33
C GLU A 69 7.42 1.81 17.91
N SER A 70 6.67 2.66 17.21
CA SER A 70 5.40 3.18 17.69
C SER A 70 4.28 2.12 17.67
N PRO A 71 3.36 2.11 18.65
CA PRO A 71 2.20 1.24 18.59
C PRO A 71 1.28 1.65 17.43
N ALA A 72 0.73 0.66 16.73
CA ALA A 72 -0.28 0.90 15.71
C ALA A 72 -1.67 1.00 16.35
N LYS A 73 -2.35 2.13 16.12
CA LYS A 73 -3.77 2.31 16.50
C LYS A 73 -4.74 1.88 15.41
N VAL A 74 -4.26 1.82 14.17
CA VAL A 74 -5.02 1.43 12.99
C VAL A 74 -4.17 0.46 12.18
N SER A 75 -4.80 -0.55 11.61
CA SER A 75 -4.16 -1.48 10.70
C SER A 75 -5.00 -1.68 9.45
N VAL A 76 -4.35 -2.01 8.33
CA VAL A 76 -5.04 -2.52 7.13
C VAL A 76 -5.10 -4.05 7.24
N VAL A 77 -6.28 -4.63 7.07
CA VAL A 77 -6.46 -6.08 6.92
C VAL A 77 -6.85 -6.37 5.48
N SER A 78 -6.18 -7.34 4.88
CA SER A 78 -6.43 -7.72 3.49
C SER A 78 -6.04 -9.15 3.19
N ILE A 79 -6.51 -9.63 2.04
CA ILE A 79 -6.17 -10.93 1.48
C ILE A 79 -4.99 -10.74 0.53
N TRP A 80 -3.95 -11.54 0.69
CA TRP A 80 -2.88 -11.68 -0.29
C TRP A 80 -3.40 -12.55 -1.42
N THR A 81 -4.05 -11.91 -2.39
CA THR A 81 -4.75 -12.59 -3.48
C THR A 81 -3.79 -13.42 -4.31
N ASP A 82 -2.56 -12.96 -4.57
CA ASP A 82 -1.60 -13.72 -5.37
C ASP A 82 -1.15 -15.00 -4.66
N ASP A 83 -0.90 -14.92 -3.34
CA ASP A 83 -0.60 -16.11 -2.52
C ASP A 83 -1.77 -17.10 -2.57
N TYR A 84 -3.01 -16.62 -2.45
CA TYR A 84 -4.22 -17.44 -2.54
C TYR A 84 -4.35 -18.10 -3.91
N MET A 85 -4.22 -17.32 -4.98
CA MET A 85 -4.40 -17.75 -6.36
C MET A 85 -3.34 -18.76 -6.79
N ASN A 86 -2.10 -18.60 -6.32
CA ASN A 86 -1.02 -19.56 -6.58
C ASN A 86 -1.19 -20.87 -5.81
N ALA A 87 -1.95 -20.88 -4.72
CA ALA A 87 -2.30 -22.09 -3.99
C ALA A 87 -3.48 -22.87 -4.60
N GLN A 88 -4.20 -22.30 -5.58
CA GLN A 88 -5.34 -22.96 -6.21
C GLN A 88 -4.92 -23.86 -7.38
N PRO A 89 -5.58 -25.02 -7.60
CA PRO A 89 -5.36 -25.85 -8.79
C PRO A 89 -5.70 -25.15 -10.10
N LYS A 90 -6.63 -24.18 -10.06
CA LYS A 90 -7.02 -23.33 -11.19
C LYS A 90 -6.98 -21.87 -10.76
N LYS A 91 -6.35 -21.02 -11.57
CA LYS A 91 -6.23 -19.58 -11.33
C LYS A 91 -7.49 -18.84 -11.81
N ILE A 92 -8.62 -19.07 -11.13
CA ILE A 92 -9.87 -18.35 -11.37
C ILE A 92 -10.00 -17.20 -10.38
N TRP A 93 -10.10 -15.97 -10.87
CA TRP A 93 -10.31 -14.79 -10.03
C TRP A 93 -11.67 -14.88 -9.32
N GLU A 94 -11.69 -14.51 -8.04
CA GLU A 94 -12.89 -14.53 -7.20
C GLU A 94 -13.31 -13.12 -6.81
N ASP A 95 -14.52 -12.99 -6.28
CA ASP A 95 -15.01 -11.76 -5.68
C ASP A 95 -14.41 -11.60 -4.27
N PHE A 96 -13.13 -11.21 -4.21
CA PHE A 96 -12.43 -10.99 -2.96
C PHE A 96 -12.99 -9.76 -2.21
N PRO A 97 -13.18 -9.82 -0.88
CA PRO A 97 -13.55 -8.65 -0.11
C PRO A 97 -12.45 -7.58 -0.20
N LEU A 98 -12.87 -6.31 -0.28
CA LEU A 98 -11.98 -5.16 -0.24
C LEU A 98 -11.16 -5.12 1.06
N SER A 99 -9.98 -4.52 1.01
CA SER A 99 -9.18 -4.30 2.21
C SER A 99 -9.89 -3.38 3.18
N ILE A 100 -9.79 -3.67 4.48
CA ILE A 100 -10.46 -2.91 5.54
C ILE A 100 -9.45 -2.25 6.47
N LEU A 101 -9.87 -1.13 7.07
CA LEU A 101 -9.17 -0.49 8.17
C LEU A 101 -9.79 -0.97 9.48
N VAL A 102 -8.94 -1.41 10.41
CA VAL A 102 -9.37 -1.91 11.72
C VAL A 102 -8.67 -1.19 12.85
N ASP A 103 -9.33 -1.11 14.00
CA ASP A 103 -8.71 -0.70 15.26
C ASP A 103 -7.91 -1.84 15.91
N GLN A 104 -7.45 -1.61 17.15
CA GLN A 104 -6.64 -2.57 17.91
C GLN A 104 -7.43 -3.83 18.32
N ASP A 105 -8.75 -3.76 18.36
CA ASP A 105 -9.65 -4.86 18.72
C ASP A 105 -10.16 -5.64 17.50
N LEU A 106 -9.73 -5.25 16.30
CA LEU A 106 -10.19 -5.70 14.99
C LEU A 106 -11.62 -5.26 14.62
N ASN A 107 -12.12 -4.19 15.24
CA ASN A 107 -13.36 -3.58 14.75
C ASN A 107 -13.07 -2.85 13.45
N GLU A 108 -13.92 -3.06 12.45
CA GLU A 108 -13.83 -2.33 11.19
C GLU A 108 -14.15 -0.84 11.41
N ILE A 109 -13.23 0.03 11.04
CA ILE A 109 -13.35 1.50 11.14
C ILE A 109 -13.23 2.19 9.79
N GLY A 110 -13.16 1.43 8.69
CA GLY A 110 -13.14 1.96 7.33
C GLY A 110 -12.86 0.87 6.30
N THR A 111 -12.99 1.21 5.03
CA THR A 111 -12.77 0.29 3.90
C THR A 111 -11.94 1.03 2.85
N LEU A 112 -10.96 0.34 2.28
CA LEU A 112 -10.22 0.85 1.14
C LEU A 112 -11.02 0.59 -0.15
N PRO A 113 -10.89 1.45 -1.17
CA PRO A 113 -11.59 1.25 -2.44
C PRO A 113 -10.96 0.13 -3.30
N GLU A 114 -9.84 -0.43 -2.86
CA GLU A 114 -9.02 -1.41 -3.59
C GLU A 114 -8.59 -2.55 -2.66
N ILE A 115 -8.25 -3.70 -3.25
CA ILE A 115 -7.62 -4.81 -2.54
C ILE A 115 -6.10 -4.58 -2.51
N PHE A 116 -5.48 -4.68 -1.35
CA PHE A 116 -4.04 -4.51 -1.17
C PHE A 116 -3.37 -5.75 -0.56
N PRO A 117 -2.18 -6.16 -1.02
CA PRO A 117 -1.60 -5.84 -2.31
C PRO A 117 -2.40 -6.53 -3.42
N MET A 118 -2.37 -5.95 -4.62
CA MET A 118 -2.94 -6.56 -5.82
C MET A 118 -1.89 -6.43 -6.94
N ASP A 119 -1.60 -7.55 -7.62
CA ASP A 119 -0.57 -7.64 -8.68
C ASP A 119 -1.17 -8.06 -10.04
N SER A 120 -2.49 -8.25 -10.14
CA SER A 120 -3.07 -8.86 -11.34
C SER A 120 -3.18 -7.89 -12.53
N ARG A 121 -3.40 -6.59 -12.29
CA ARG A 121 -3.48 -5.51 -13.30
C ARG A 121 -3.24 -4.09 -12.77
N THR A 122 -3.45 -3.90 -11.48
CA THR A 122 -3.40 -2.60 -10.80
C THR A 122 -2.65 -2.78 -9.50
N GLU A 123 -1.70 -1.88 -9.22
CA GLU A 123 -0.88 -1.88 -8.01
C GLU A 123 -1.31 -0.71 -7.12
N PRO A 124 -2.20 -0.93 -6.13
CA PRO A 124 -2.57 0.10 -5.18
C PRO A 124 -1.42 0.38 -4.21
N ARG A 125 -1.04 1.65 -4.11
CA ARG A 125 -0.09 2.19 -3.15
C ARG A 125 -0.82 3.00 -2.10
N ILE A 126 -0.65 2.59 -0.85
CA ILE A 126 -1.32 3.19 0.30
C ILE A 126 -0.33 4.09 1.03
N TYR A 127 -0.69 5.36 1.22
CA TYR A 127 0.09 6.32 1.99
C TYR A 127 -0.72 6.77 3.20
N TYR A 128 -0.12 6.80 4.38
CA TYR A 128 -0.80 7.18 5.62
C TYR A 128 0.02 8.20 6.41
N GLY A 129 -0.66 9.17 7.02
CA GLY A 129 0.03 10.30 7.62
C GLY A 129 -0.86 11.31 8.33
N LYS A 130 -0.34 12.53 8.46
CA LYS A 130 -1.01 13.64 9.18
C LYS A 130 -1.43 13.21 10.59
N TRP A 131 -0.46 12.78 11.38
CA TRP A 131 -0.70 12.16 12.68
C TRP A 131 -1.33 13.12 13.69
N LYS A 132 -2.36 12.64 14.40
CA LYS A 132 -2.92 13.28 15.59
C LYS A 132 -3.13 12.24 16.67
N SER A 133 -2.56 12.47 17.86
CA SER A 133 -2.69 11.54 19.00
C SER A 133 -2.34 10.08 18.66
N GLY A 134 -1.35 9.85 17.80
CA GLY A 134 -0.91 8.52 17.37
C GLY A 134 -1.82 7.81 16.35
N LEU A 135 -2.76 8.52 15.73
CA LEU A 135 -3.64 8.02 14.67
C LEU A 135 -3.35 8.79 13.36
N PRO A 136 -3.21 8.13 12.19
CA PRO A 136 -3.05 8.83 10.94
C PRO A 136 -4.39 9.46 10.54
N THR A 137 -4.50 10.78 10.45
CA THR A 137 -5.80 11.41 10.16
C THR A 137 -6.17 11.35 8.68
N GLU A 138 -5.22 10.98 7.82
CA GLU A 138 -5.41 10.90 6.38
C GLU A 138 -4.70 9.66 5.80
N ILE A 139 -5.40 8.94 4.92
CA ILE A 139 -4.89 7.83 4.13
C ILE A 139 -5.18 8.11 2.65
N LYS A 140 -4.15 8.11 1.82
CA LYS A 140 -4.21 8.29 0.37
C LYS A 140 -4.00 6.94 -0.31
N ILE A 141 -4.74 6.73 -1.40
CA ILE A 141 -4.62 5.54 -2.25
C ILE A 141 -4.39 6.04 -3.66
N ASP A 142 -3.24 5.68 -4.21
CA ASP A 142 -2.89 5.89 -5.59
C ASP A 142 -2.74 4.53 -6.24
N VAL A 143 -3.16 4.37 -7.49
CA VAL A 143 -3.16 3.10 -8.19
C VAL A 143 -2.37 3.24 -9.47
N PHE A 144 -1.31 2.43 -9.57
CA PHE A 144 -0.57 2.26 -10.80
C PHE A 144 -1.26 1.20 -11.66
N ASN A 145 -1.63 1.54 -12.89
CA ASN A 145 -2.29 0.61 -13.80
C ASN A 145 -1.48 0.50 -15.10
N PRO A 146 -0.60 -0.51 -15.25
CA PRO A 146 0.18 -0.69 -16.47
C PRO A 146 -0.67 -1.12 -17.68
N THR A 147 -1.94 -1.51 -17.49
CA THR A 147 -2.79 -2.07 -18.55
C THR A 147 -3.66 -1.04 -19.26
N VAL A 148 -3.78 0.18 -18.74
CA VAL A 148 -4.46 1.33 -19.35
C VAL A 148 -3.55 2.55 -19.35
N SER A 149 -3.83 3.59 -20.16
CA SER A 149 -2.88 4.69 -20.38
C SER A 149 -2.56 5.53 -19.15
N ASP A 150 -3.38 5.48 -18.10
CA ASP A 150 -3.30 6.42 -16.99
C ASP A 150 -3.45 5.77 -15.63
N ASN A 151 -2.57 6.19 -14.72
CA ASN A 151 -2.71 5.97 -13.28
C ASN A 151 -3.94 6.73 -12.77
N TYR A 152 -4.47 6.29 -11.64
CA TYR A 152 -5.57 6.98 -10.96
C TYR A 152 -5.36 7.01 -9.47
N TYR A 153 -6.15 7.83 -8.78
CA TYR A 153 -6.12 7.95 -7.34
C TYR A 153 -7.52 8.20 -6.80
N TYR A 154 -7.71 7.88 -5.52
CA TYR A 154 -8.97 8.14 -4.83
C TYR A 154 -8.91 9.40 -3.97
N SER A 155 -10.06 9.98 -3.63
CA SER A 155 -10.10 11.00 -2.57
C SER A 155 -9.50 10.41 -1.28
N PRO A 156 -8.78 11.19 -0.46
CA PRO A 156 -8.22 10.65 0.77
C PRO A 156 -9.32 10.14 1.72
N LEU A 157 -9.06 9.01 2.36
CA LEU A 157 -9.80 8.59 3.55
C LEU A 157 -9.37 9.50 4.70
N THR A 158 -10.32 10.22 5.27
CA THR A 158 -10.07 11.13 6.40
C THR A 158 -10.74 10.58 7.65
N TRP A 159 -10.04 10.66 8.78
CA TRP A 159 -10.57 10.28 10.08
C TRP A 159 -11.67 11.24 10.54
N ASP A 160 -12.86 10.71 10.76
CA ASP A 160 -13.98 11.42 11.38
C ASP A 160 -14.04 11.13 12.88
N GLU A 161 -13.67 12.13 13.69
CA GLU A 161 -13.64 12.04 15.14
C GLU A 161 -15.01 11.84 15.79
N LYS A 162 -16.11 12.24 15.13
CA LYS A 162 -17.46 12.16 15.71
C LYS A 162 -17.98 10.73 15.71
N ILE A 163 -17.69 10.00 14.64
CA ILE A 163 -18.15 8.62 14.45
C ILE A 163 -17.05 7.58 14.64
N LYS A 164 -15.80 8.02 14.84
CA LYS A 164 -14.61 7.16 14.98
C LYS A 164 -14.39 6.23 13.78
N ARG A 165 -14.51 6.76 12.56
CA ARG A 165 -14.31 6.01 11.31
C ARG A 165 -13.58 6.85 10.26
N TYR A 166 -12.90 6.18 9.35
CA TYR A 166 -12.40 6.78 8.12
C TYR A 166 -13.54 6.92 7.10
N ARG A 167 -13.59 8.06 6.42
CA ARG A 167 -14.52 8.31 5.32
C ARG A 167 -13.82 8.91 4.13
N MET A 168 -14.29 8.50 2.97
CA MET A 168 -13.95 9.12 1.70
C MET A 168 -15.11 10.02 1.31
N THR A 169 -14.82 11.22 0.83
CA THR A 169 -15.86 12.16 0.37
C THR A 169 -16.43 11.77 -0.99
N ASP A 170 -15.66 11.04 -1.78
CA ASP A 170 -15.95 10.63 -3.16
C ASP A 170 -15.09 9.42 -3.49
N ASN A 171 -15.75 8.30 -3.79
CA ASN A 171 -15.17 6.98 -4.06
C ASN A 171 -14.86 6.72 -5.54
N GLU A 172 -15.07 7.71 -6.41
CA GLU A 172 -14.74 7.58 -7.83
C GLU A 172 -13.23 7.75 -8.08
N PRO A 173 -12.65 6.96 -9.02
CA PRO A 173 -11.26 7.10 -9.40
C PRO A 173 -11.02 8.41 -10.15
N LYS A 174 -9.93 9.09 -9.81
CA LYS A 174 -9.48 10.35 -10.45
C LYS A 174 -8.23 10.05 -11.27
N PHE A 175 -8.33 10.19 -12.58
CA PHE A 175 -7.25 9.85 -13.50
C PHE A 175 -6.18 10.95 -13.56
N GLY A 176 -4.94 10.53 -13.77
CA GLY A 176 -3.75 11.39 -13.78
C GLY A 176 -3.04 11.46 -12.42
N SER A 177 -2.12 12.41 -12.28
CA SER A 177 -1.34 12.56 -11.06
C SER A 177 -2.09 13.35 -9.98
N ARG A 178 -2.04 12.88 -8.74
CA ARG A 178 -2.57 13.63 -7.59
C ARG A 178 -1.78 14.93 -7.41
N GLN A 179 -2.49 16.05 -7.27
CA GLN A 179 -1.86 17.33 -6.93
C GLN A 179 -1.19 17.26 -5.54
N LYS A 180 0.06 17.70 -5.48
CA LYS A 180 0.91 17.62 -4.28
C LYS A 180 0.64 18.85 -3.40
N HIS A 181 -0.03 18.63 -2.26
CA HIS A 181 -0.20 19.63 -1.20
C HIS A 181 0.44 19.15 0.11
#